data_AF-A0A135IGJ3-F1
#
_entry.id   AF-A0A135IGJ3-F1
#
_cell.length_a   1.000
_cell.length_b   1.000
_cell.length_c   1.000
_cell.angle_alpha   90.00
_cell.angle_beta   90.00
_cell.angle_gamma   90.00
#
_symmetry.space_group_name_H-M   'P 1'
#
loop_
_entity.id
_entity.type
_entity.pdbx_description
1 polymer ?
#
loop_
_entity_poly.entity_id
_entity_poly.type
_entity_poly.pdbx_seq_one_letter_code
_entity_poly.pdbx_strand_id
1 'polypeptide(L)' 'MAKPVLILCALAACAGLAACGVDGEPVRPSLNAGVGVSSSGVHAGGSLGLHKGPLSVYLGV' A
#
# COMPACT_ATOMS: atom_id res chain seq x y z
N MET A 1 24.32 -32.05 5.92
CA MET A 1 22.93 -32.22 5.45
C MET A 1 21.96 -31.17 6.04
N ALA A 2 22.24 -30.56 7.20
CA ALA A 2 21.37 -29.51 7.77
C ALA A 2 21.41 -28.15 7.03
N LYS A 3 22.58 -27.75 6.50
CA LYS A 3 22.75 -26.50 5.73
C LYS A 3 21.84 -26.39 4.48
N PRO A 4 21.75 -27.40 3.59
CA PRO A 4 20.87 -27.32 2.42
C PRO A 4 19.38 -27.34 2.78
N VAL A 5 19.01 -28.04 3.86
CA VAL A 5 17.63 -28.06 4.37
C VAL A 5 17.18 -26.69 4.85
N LEU A 6 18.05 -25.95 5.56
CA LEU A 6 17.72 -24.61 6.05
C LEU A 6 17.44 -23.63 4.90
N ILE A 7 18.22 -23.70 3.81
CA ILE A 7 18.04 -22.86 2.62
C ILE A 7 16.71 -23.19 1.94
N LEU A 8 16.37 -24.49 1.83
CA LEU A 8 15.09 -24.92 1.26
C LEU A 8 13.89 -24.39 2.06
N CYS A 9 13.96 -24.47 3.39
CA CYS A 9 12.92 -23.95 4.27
C CYS A 9 12.77 -22.42 4.15
N ALA A 10 13.88 -21.69 4.04
CA ALA A 10 13.85 -20.24 3.85
C ALA A 10 13.20 -19.85 2.51
N LEU A 11 13.54 -20.54 1.42
CA LEU A 11 12.91 -20.32 0.11
C LEU A 11 11.41 -20.64 0.13
N ALA A 12 11.04 -21.77 0.75
CA ALA A 12 9.63 -22.18 0.87
C ALA A 12 8.81 -21.18 1.69
N ALA A 13 9.40 -20.62 2.76
CA ALA A 13 8.77 -19.57 3.54
C ALA A 13 8.55 -18.31 2.69
N CYS A 14 9.58 -17.79 2.01
CA CYS A 14 9.44 -16.62 1.14
C CYS A 14 8.39 -16.80 0.04
N ALA A 15 8.36 -17.99 -0.60
CA ALA A 15 7.37 -18.31 -1.61
C ALA A 15 5.94 -18.36 -1.04
N GLY A 16 5.77 -18.90 0.18
CA GLY A 16 4.49 -18.92 0.88
C GLY A 16 3.99 -17.52 1.26
N LEU A 17 4.88 -16.61 1.68
CA LEU A 17 4.52 -15.21 1.96
C LEU A 17 4.09 -14.47 0.69
N ALA A 18 4.80 -14.67 -0.43
CA ALA A 18 4.42 -14.09 -1.71
C ALA A 18 3.05 -14.59 -2.20
N ALA A 19 2.74 -15.87 -1.96
CA ALA A 19 1.45 -16.47 -2.28
C ALA A 19 0.29 -16.02 -1.37
N CYS A 20 0.59 -15.42 -0.20
CA CYS A 20 -0.42 -14.90 0.75
C CYS A 20 -1.11 -13.61 0.29
N GLY A 21 -0.92 -13.19 -0.97
CA GLY A 21 -1.75 -12.15 -1.57
C GLY A 21 -1.28 -10.72 -1.32
N VAL A 22 0.02 -10.46 -1.42
CA VAL A 22 0.52 -9.09 -1.65
C VAL A 22 -0.04 -8.49 -2.96
N ASP A 23 -0.56 -9.35 -3.84
CA ASP A 23 -1.23 -9.03 -5.11
C ASP A 23 -2.76 -9.17 -5.01
N GLY A 24 -3.35 -8.90 -3.83
CA GLY A 24 -4.81 -8.93 -3.68
C GLY A 24 -5.50 -7.82 -4.47
N GLU A 25 -6.74 -8.07 -4.94
CA GLU A 25 -7.66 -7.17 -5.68
C GLU A 25 -7.36 -5.67 -5.48
N PRO A 26 -7.25 -4.86 -6.56
CA PRO A 26 -6.93 -3.44 -6.46
C PRO A 26 -7.78 -2.74 -5.41
N VAL A 27 -7.14 -2.26 -4.34
CA VAL A 27 -7.80 -1.45 -3.33
C VAL A 27 -8.25 -0.18 -4.03
N ARG A 28 -9.56 0.06 -4.06
CA ARG A 28 -10.11 1.30 -4.62
C ARG A 28 -9.59 2.47 -3.78
N PRO A 29 -8.67 3.29 -4.31
CA PRO A 29 -8.18 4.43 -3.56
C PRO A 29 -9.32 5.44 -3.43
N SER A 30 -9.48 6.04 -2.25
CA SER A 30 -10.30 7.24 -2.11
C SER A 30 -9.47 8.43 -2.54
N LEU A 31 -9.84 9.06 -3.66
CA LEU A 31 -9.21 10.28 -4.15
C LEU A 31 -10.01 11.48 -3.64
N ASN A 32 -9.37 12.34 -2.87
CA ASN A 32 -9.95 13.59 -2.40
C ASN A 32 -9.11 14.74 -2.94
N ALA A 33 -9.57 15.36 -4.03
CA ALA A 33 -8.93 16.52 -4.62
C ALA A 33 -9.83 17.73 -4.43
N GLY A 34 -9.27 18.81 -3.90
CA GLY A 34 -9.96 20.06 -3.62
C GLY A 34 -9.16 21.25 -4.13
N VAL A 35 -9.87 22.27 -4.62
CA VAL A 35 -9.26 23.55 -5.00
C VAL A 35 -9.80 24.61 -4.06
N GLY A 36 -8.94 25.11 -3.19
CA GLY A 36 -9.25 26.20 -2.27
C GLY A 36 -8.93 27.54 -2.94
N VAL A 37 -9.88 28.45 -2.93
CA VAL A 37 -9.70 29.83 -3.38
C VAL A 37 -9.71 30.71 -2.13
N SER A 38 -8.61 31.42 -1.87
CA SER A 38 -8.49 32.37 -0.78
C SER A 38 -8.09 33.74 -1.31
N SER A 39 -8.19 34.78 -0.48
CA SER A 39 -7.74 36.13 -0.83
C SER A 39 -6.25 36.20 -1.18
N SER A 40 -5.46 35.20 -0.78
CA SER A 40 -4.04 35.06 -1.09
C SER A 40 -3.73 34.24 -2.35
N GLY A 41 -4.75 33.75 -3.07
CA GLY A 41 -4.60 32.97 -4.29
C GLY A 41 -5.31 31.60 -4.26
N VAL A 42 -5.11 30.83 -5.34
CA VAL A 42 -5.71 29.51 -5.54
C VAL A 42 -4.71 28.43 -5.17
N HIS A 43 -5.11 27.51 -4.30
CA HIS A 43 -4.32 26.34 -3.92
C HIS A 43 -5.09 25.07 -4.27
N ALA A 44 -4.47 24.21 -5.07
CA ALA A 44 -4.97 22.87 -5.32
C ALA A 44 -4.28 21.92 -4.34
N GLY A 45 -5.09 21.26 -3.51
CA GLY A 45 -4.64 20.23 -2.57
C GLY A 45 -5.32 18.92 -2.91
N GLY A 46 -4.61 17.82 -2.75
CA GLY A 46 -5.16 16.51 -3.04
C GLY A 46 -4.59 15.48 -2.10
N SER A 47 -5.42 14.54 -1.69
CA SER A 47 -5.03 13.38 -0.93
C SER A 47 -5.59 12.09 -1.52
N LEU A 48 -4.80 11.04 -1.32
CA LEU A 48 -5.05 9.69 -1.74
C LEU A 48 -5.08 8.83 -0.47
N GLY A 49 -6.26 8.29 -0.17
CA GLY A 49 -6.45 7.30 0.88
C GLY A 49 -6.48 5.89 0.29
N LEU A 50 -5.73 4.98 0.86
CA LEU A 50 -5.79 3.55 0.57
C LEU A 50 -6.25 2.84 1.83
N HIS A 51 -7.34 2.06 1.73
CA HIS A 51 -7.91 1.32 2.84
C HIS A 51 -7.98 -0.16 2.48
N LYS A 52 -7.18 -1.01 3.13
CA LYS A 52 -7.27 -2.48 2.99
C LYS A 52 -7.43 -3.14 4.36
N GLY A 53 -8.68 -3.48 4.70
CA GLY A 53 -9.01 -4.06 6.01
C GLY A 53 -8.61 -3.10 7.15
N PRO A 54 -7.87 -3.55 8.18
CA PRO A 54 -7.43 -2.69 9.29
C PRO A 54 -6.29 -1.73 8.92
N LEU A 55 -5.68 -1.86 7.74
CA LEU A 55 -4.59 -1.01 7.28
C LEU A 55 -5.14 0.16 6.47
N SER A 56 -4.81 1.38 6.89
CA SER A 56 -5.15 2.62 6.18
C SER A 56 -3.88 3.45 5.96
N VAL A 57 -3.63 3.85 4.71
CA VAL A 57 -2.49 4.67 4.32
C VAL A 57 -3.04 5.94 3.66
N TYR A 58 -2.53 7.09 4.07
CA TYR A 58 -2.96 8.38 3.56
C TYR A 58 -1.75 9.16 3.05
N LEU A 59 -1.79 9.60 1.80
CA LEU A 59 -0.81 10.50 1.21
C LEU A 59 -1.52 11.78 0.76
N GLY A 60 -1.05 12.94 1.18
CA GLY A 60 -1.58 14.23 0.75
C GLY A 60 -0.53 15.32 0.76
N VAL A 61 -0.81 16.40 0.02
CA VAL A 61 -0.02 17.64 -0.02
C VAL A 61 -0.81 18.80 0.56
#